data_AF-A0A350Z086-F1
#
_entry.id   AF-A0A350Z086-F1
#
_cell.length_a   1.000
_cell.length_b   1.000
_cell.length_c   1.000
_cell.angle_alpha   90.00
_cell.angle_beta   90.00
_cell.angle_gamma   90.00
#
_symmetry.space_group_name_H-M   'P 1'
#
loop_
_entity.id
_entity.type
_entity.pdbx_description
1 polymer ?
#
loop_
_entity_poly.entity_id
_entity_poly.type
_entity_poly.pdbx_seq_one_letter_code
_entity_poly.pdbx_strand_id
1 'polypeptide(L)'
;MIDCSEFDYLNHSNYQINIQSCFSYIQEKFSLNKLIINKFFLTHTHYDHYSGINRLIDHVNITSDTAFFLNVHYSMPSENYNRLLRKIVLLRCIVIEPLSSFRTNEIQIWHPQIRTVKSRSRAYINQNVQVEANPNNSSSVLYFKLGGKSILFPGDIETENWDTIHQCGPHLKGSNYFMISHH
;
A
#
# COMPACT_ATOMS: atom_id res chain seq x y z
N MET A 1 -12.40 1.80 -0.98
CA MET A 1 -11.04 1.24 -0.97
C MET A 1 -11.16 -0.22 -1.33
N ILE A 2 -10.24 -0.75 -2.14
CA ILE A 2 -10.37 -2.08 -2.73
C ILE A 2 -9.03 -2.78 -2.51
N ASP A 3 -9.07 -3.92 -1.82
CA ASP A 3 -7.96 -4.85 -1.81
C ASP A 3 -7.86 -5.51 -3.19
N CYS A 4 -6.65 -5.61 -3.72
CA CYS A 4 -6.37 -6.13 -5.05
C CYS A 4 -5.64 -7.46 -5.04
N SER A 5 -5.55 -8.15 -3.92
CA SER A 5 -4.92 -9.47 -3.87
C SER A 5 -5.79 -10.52 -4.57
N GLU A 6 -5.30 -11.02 -5.71
CA GLU A 6 -6.13 -11.82 -6.63
C GLU A 6 -6.10 -13.32 -6.33
N PHE A 7 -5.16 -13.77 -5.52
CA PHE A 7 -4.94 -15.18 -5.27
C PHE A 7 -4.54 -15.44 -3.83
N ASP A 8 -5.27 -16.35 -3.19
CA ASP A 8 -4.92 -16.95 -1.90
C ASP A 8 -4.18 -18.27 -2.15
N TYR A 9 -2.93 -18.34 -1.71
CA TYR A 9 -2.10 -19.53 -1.85
C TYR A 9 -2.38 -20.62 -0.84
N LEU A 10 -2.96 -20.29 0.32
CA LEU A 10 -3.33 -21.27 1.34
C LEU A 10 -4.55 -22.06 0.88
N ASN A 11 -5.58 -21.36 0.38
CA ASN A 11 -6.82 -21.97 -0.09
C ASN A 11 -6.84 -22.21 -1.60
N HIS A 12 -5.75 -21.91 -2.32
CA HIS A 12 -5.64 -21.98 -3.78
C HIS A 12 -6.82 -21.32 -4.52
N SER A 13 -7.31 -20.21 -3.98
CA SER A 13 -8.54 -19.55 -4.42
C SER A 13 -8.21 -18.32 -5.24
N ASN A 14 -8.87 -18.17 -6.39
CA ASN A 14 -8.74 -17.02 -7.27
C ASN A 14 -9.92 -16.06 -7.07
N TYR A 15 -9.64 -14.83 -6.66
CA TYR A 15 -10.63 -13.79 -6.37
C TYR A 15 -10.87 -12.80 -7.51
N GLN A 16 -10.35 -13.09 -8.70
CA GLN A 16 -10.55 -12.30 -9.92
C GLN A 16 -12.01 -11.95 -10.19
N ILE A 17 -12.90 -12.93 -10.07
CA ILE A 17 -14.32 -12.72 -10.34
C ILE A 17 -14.91 -11.77 -9.29
N ASN A 18 -14.55 -11.94 -8.02
CA ASN A 18 -14.97 -11.06 -6.93
C ASN A 18 -14.51 -9.61 -7.15
N ILE A 19 -13.25 -9.42 -7.55
CA ILE A 19 -12.69 -8.09 -7.86
C ILE A 19 -13.42 -7.45 -9.05
N GLN A 20 -13.65 -8.20 -10.13
CA GLN A 20 -14.38 -7.69 -11.28
C GLN A 20 -15.83 -7.32 -10.93
N SER A 21 -16.52 -8.16 -10.16
CA SER A 21 -17.87 -7.87 -9.65
C SER A 21 -17.88 -6.62 -8.77
N CYS A 22 -16.86 -6.42 -7.92
CA CYS A 22 -16.70 -5.21 -7.13
C CYS A 22 -16.55 -3.96 -8.00
N PHE A 23 -15.71 -4.01 -9.04
CA PHE A 23 -15.56 -2.89 -9.98
C PHE A 23 -16.85 -2.58 -10.73
N SER A 24 -17.53 -3.60 -11.28
CA SER A 24 -18.81 -3.42 -11.95
C SER A 24 -19.85 -2.82 -11.02
N TYR A 25 -19.95 -3.31 -9.78
CA TYR A 25 -20.85 -2.78 -8.76
C TYR A 25 -20.56 -1.30 -8.47
N ILE A 26 -19.29 -0.91 -8.29
CA ILE A 26 -18.92 0.49 -8.03
C ILE A 26 -19.29 1.37 -9.22
N GLN A 27 -18.99 0.93 -10.45
CA GLN A 27 -19.34 1.68 -11.65
C GLN A 27 -20.85 1.90 -11.76
N GLU A 28 -21.65 0.86 -11.53
CA GLU A 28 -23.11 0.95 -11.58
C GLU A 28 -23.66 1.83 -10.45
N LYS A 29 -23.27 1.54 -9.21
CA LYS A 29 -23.72 2.22 -7.98
C LYS A 29 -23.52 3.74 -8.03
N PHE A 30 -22.40 4.18 -8.61
CA PHE A 30 -22.03 5.59 -8.69
C PHE A 30 -22.20 6.16 -10.11
N SER A 31 -22.80 5.41 -11.03
CA SER A 31 -23.02 5.81 -12.43
C SER A 31 -21.74 6.33 -13.12
N LEU A 32 -20.63 5.63 -12.90
CA LEU A 32 -19.33 5.99 -13.46
C LEU A 32 -19.21 5.44 -14.88
N ASN A 33 -19.02 6.33 -15.84
CA ASN A 33 -18.70 5.95 -17.24
C ASN A 33 -17.45 5.06 -17.29
N LYS A 34 -16.49 5.30 -16.40
CA LYS A 34 -15.26 4.52 -16.29
C LYS A 34 -14.72 4.55 -14.87
N LEU A 35 -14.28 3.40 -14.37
CA LEU A 35 -13.53 3.33 -13.11
C LEU A 35 -12.08 3.75 -13.34
N ILE A 36 -11.62 4.73 -12.57
CA ILE A 36 -10.24 5.23 -12.57
C ILE A 36 -9.70 5.11 -11.14
N ILE A 37 -8.49 4.57 -11.01
CA ILE A 37 -7.81 4.53 -9.71
C ILE A 37 -6.99 5.81 -9.59
N ASN A 38 -7.38 6.73 -8.69
CA ASN A 38 -6.62 7.97 -8.49
C ASN A 38 -5.46 7.82 -7.50
N LYS A 39 -5.58 6.87 -6.55
CA LYS A 39 -4.57 6.64 -5.52
C LYS A 39 -4.42 5.15 -5.29
N PHE A 40 -3.18 4.69 -5.28
CA PHE A 40 -2.79 3.34 -4.96
C PHE A 40 -1.88 3.37 -3.73
N PHE A 41 -2.07 2.45 -2.78
CA PHE A 41 -1.24 2.36 -1.59
C PHE A 41 -0.69 0.94 -1.45
N LEU A 42 0.63 0.82 -1.33
CA LEU A 42 1.31 -0.42 -1.02
C LEU A 42 1.90 -0.32 0.38
N THR A 43 1.47 -1.20 1.28
CA THR A 43 1.99 -1.25 2.66
C THR A 43 3.44 -1.71 2.65
N HIS A 44 3.73 -2.88 2.07
CA HIS A 44 5.07 -3.45 1.93
C HIS A 44 5.14 -4.41 0.73
N THR A 45 6.30 -5.03 0.51
CA THR A 45 6.64 -5.72 -0.75
C THR A 45 6.46 -7.24 -0.70
N HIS A 46 5.53 -7.77 0.10
CA HIS A 46 5.12 -9.17 0.01
C HIS A 46 4.11 -9.40 -1.11
N TYR A 47 4.16 -10.59 -1.72
CA TYR A 47 3.43 -10.86 -2.97
C TYR A 47 1.92 -10.77 -2.80
N ASP A 48 1.41 -11.26 -1.68
CA ASP A 48 0.01 -11.15 -1.25
C ASP A 48 -0.45 -9.72 -0.95
N HIS A 49 0.42 -8.70 -1.06
CA HIS A 49 0.06 -7.27 -0.94
C HIS A 49 0.12 -6.51 -2.26
N TYR A 50 0.81 -7.04 -3.29
CA TYR A 50 0.95 -6.36 -4.58
C TYR A 50 0.54 -7.20 -5.81
N SER A 51 0.16 -8.47 -5.62
CA SER A 51 -0.03 -9.44 -6.71
C SER A 51 -0.97 -8.95 -7.81
N GLY A 52 -2.12 -8.34 -7.46
CA GLY A 52 -3.07 -7.88 -8.46
C GLY A 52 -2.79 -6.53 -9.09
N ILE A 53 -1.79 -5.78 -8.64
CA ILE A 53 -1.52 -4.43 -9.18
C ILE A 53 -1.19 -4.52 -10.67
N ASN A 54 -0.42 -5.53 -11.07
CA ASN A 54 -0.07 -5.73 -12.47
C ASN A 54 -1.29 -5.79 -13.37
N ARG A 55 -2.37 -6.39 -12.88
CA ARG A 55 -3.60 -6.55 -13.63
C ARG A 55 -4.52 -5.34 -13.51
N LEU A 56 -4.51 -4.63 -12.37
CA LEU A 56 -5.15 -3.32 -12.26
C LEU A 56 -4.59 -2.35 -13.29
N ILE A 57 -3.27 -2.37 -13.52
CA ILE A 57 -2.63 -1.59 -14.57
C ILE A 57 -3.14 -1.99 -15.96
N ASP A 58 -3.36 -3.29 -16.19
CA ASP A 58 -3.75 -3.82 -17.50
C ASP A 58 -5.26 -3.72 -17.77
N HIS A 59 -6.12 -3.59 -16.75
CA HIS A 59 -7.59 -3.71 -16.87
C HIS A 59 -8.38 -2.54 -16.29
N VAL A 60 -7.81 -1.79 -15.36
CA VAL A 60 -8.42 -0.58 -14.79
C VAL A 60 -7.64 0.62 -15.29
N ASN A 61 -8.31 1.76 -15.45
CA ASN A 61 -7.63 2.96 -15.86
C ASN A 61 -6.72 3.47 -14.73
N ILE A 62 -5.44 3.14 -14.84
CA ILE A 62 -4.34 3.87 -14.21
C ILE A 62 -3.80 4.85 -15.23
N THR A 63 -3.73 6.12 -14.85
CA THR A 63 -3.26 7.22 -15.70
C THR A 63 -2.01 7.87 -15.10
N SER A 64 -1.38 8.78 -15.84
CA SER A 64 -0.27 9.60 -15.32
C SER A 64 -0.66 10.40 -14.07
N ASP A 65 -1.95 10.67 -13.86
CA ASP A 65 -2.47 11.40 -12.69
C ASP A 65 -2.71 10.51 -11.47
N THR A 66 -2.46 9.19 -11.59
CA THR A 66 -2.57 8.26 -10.46
C THR A 66 -1.41 8.46 -9.51
N ALA A 67 -1.70 8.61 -8.22
CA ALA A 67 -0.68 8.67 -7.17
C ALA A 67 -0.43 7.29 -6.55
N PHE A 68 0.79 6.79 -6.69
CA PHE A 68 1.28 5.56 -6.12
C PHE A 68 2.06 5.84 -4.83
N PHE A 69 1.48 5.48 -3.69
CA PHE A 69 2.14 5.48 -2.39
C PHE A 69 2.85 4.15 -2.19
N LEU A 70 4.15 4.09 -2.48
CA LEU A 70 4.95 2.88 -2.30
C LEU A 70 6.42 3.20 -2.05
N ASN A 71 7.06 2.36 -1.25
CA ASN A 71 8.47 2.47 -0.96
C ASN A 71 9.32 1.83 -2.07
N VAL A 72 9.71 2.62 -3.08
CA VAL A 72 10.59 2.17 -4.18
C VAL A 72 12.01 1.80 -3.72
N HIS A 73 12.39 2.18 -2.51
CA HIS A 73 13.73 1.98 -1.95
C HIS A 73 13.87 0.64 -1.22
N TYR A 74 12.76 -0.02 -0.91
CA TYR A 74 12.76 -1.33 -0.28
C TYR A 74 12.95 -2.44 -1.33
N SER A 75 14.21 -2.79 -1.61
CA SER A 75 14.55 -3.79 -2.61
C SER A 75 14.31 -5.21 -2.10
N MET A 76 13.50 -5.99 -2.82
CA MET A 76 13.37 -7.43 -2.66
C MET A 76 13.77 -8.15 -3.95
N PRO A 77 14.46 -9.30 -3.89
CA PRO A 77 14.85 -10.07 -5.08
C PRO A 77 13.65 -10.83 -5.66
N SER A 78 12.64 -10.11 -6.13
CA SER A 78 11.44 -10.66 -6.74
C SER A 78 11.29 -10.17 -8.17
N GLU A 79 11.27 -11.10 -9.13
CA GLU A 79 11.04 -10.78 -10.53
C GLU A 79 9.67 -10.10 -10.74
N ASN A 80 8.64 -10.58 -10.04
CA ASN A 80 7.29 -10.03 -10.10
C ASN A 80 7.24 -8.57 -9.61
N TYR A 81 7.89 -8.27 -8.49
CA TYR A 81 7.97 -6.91 -7.97
C TYR A 81 8.77 -5.99 -8.90
N ASN A 82 9.91 -6.46 -9.42
CA ASN A 82 10.72 -5.69 -10.36
C ASN A 82 9.97 -5.39 -11.67
N ARG A 83 9.17 -6.35 -12.18
CA ARG A 83 8.30 -6.13 -13.34
C ARG A 83 7.22 -5.08 -13.04
N LEU A 84 6.61 -5.13 -11.86
CA LEU A 84 5.65 -4.13 -11.42
C LEU A 84 6.27 -2.72 -11.38
N LEU A 85 7.44 -2.56 -10.75
CA LEU A 85 8.14 -1.27 -10.68
C LEU A 85 8.44 -0.71 -12.08
N ARG A 86 8.87 -1.55 -13.03
CA ARG A 86 9.07 -1.14 -14.43
C ARG A 86 7.77 -0.65 -15.08
N LYS A 87 6.65 -1.34 -14.87
CA LYS A 87 5.34 -0.90 -15.38
C LYS A 87 4.97 0.47 -14.80
N ILE A 88 5.10 0.67 -13.48
CA ILE A 88 4.80 1.95 -12.83
C ILE A 88 5.64 3.08 -13.41
N VAL A 89 6.94 2.86 -13.65
CA VAL A 89 7.81 3.85 -14.30
C VAL A 89 7.33 4.20 -15.72
N LEU A 90 6.93 3.19 -16.51
CA LEU A 90 6.45 3.40 -17.88
C LEU A 90 5.12 4.18 -17.95
N LEU A 91 4.26 4.03 -16.94
CA LEU A 91 2.98 4.76 -16.85
C LEU A 91 3.17 6.26 -16.56
N ARG A 92 4.36 6.67 -16.08
CA ARG A 92 4.65 8.05 -15.67
C ARG A 92 3.66 8.58 -14.61
N CYS A 93 3.23 7.69 -13.72
CA CYS A 93 2.40 8.04 -12.57
C CYS A 93 3.17 8.90 -11.56
N ILE A 94 2.43 9.55 -10.66
CA ILE A 94 3.01 10.24 -9.51
C ILE A 94 3.41 9.17 -8.48
N VAL A 95 4.69 9.09 -8.13
CA VAL A 95 5.17 8.18 -7.08
C VAL A 95 5.49 8.97 -5.82
N ILE A 96 4.91 8.55 -4.70
CA ILE A 96 5.03 9.18 -3.38
C ILE A 96 5.60 8.16 -2.41
N GLU A 97 6.70 8.52 -1.75
CA GLU A 97 7.25 7.71 -0.68
C GLU A 97 6.31 7.79 0.54
N PRO A 98 5.85 6.66 1.09
CA PRO A 98 4.86 6.65 2.15
C PRO A 98 5.49 6.93 3.52
N LEU A 99 5.89 8.18 3.77
CA LEU A 99 6.49 8.60 5.05
C LEU A 99 5.45 9.28 5.96
N SER A 100 5.65 9.20 7.27
CA SER A 100 4.74 9.76 8.27
C SER A 100 4.61 11.28 8.25
N SER A 101 5.51 11.97 7.54
CA SER A 101 5.39 13.39 7.23
C SER A 101 4.26 13.69 6.25
N PHE A 102 3.81 12.70 5.46
CA PHE A 102 2.66 12.83 4.58
C PHE A 102 1.35 12.80 5.37
N ARG A 103 0.64 13.93 5.37
CA ARG A 103 -0.63 14.07 6.08
C ARG A 103 -1.55 15.06 5.36
N THR A 104 -2.75 14.60 5.03
CA THR A 104 -3.90 15.43 4.66
C THR A 104 -4.99 15.28 5.73
N ASN A 105 -6.14 15.93 5.51
CA ASN A 105 -7.30 15.75 6.38
C ASN A 105 -7.84 14.30 6.30
N GLU A 106 -7.73 13.67 5.13
CA GLU A 106 -8.28 12.36 4.81
C GLU A 106 -7.28 11.21 4.90
N ILE A 107 -5.99 11.47 4.69
CA ILE A 107 -4.95 10.44 4.58
C ILE A 107 -3.81 10.80 5.52
N GLN A 108 -3.44 9.87 6.40
CA GLN A 108 -2.28 10.01 7.27
C GLN A 108 -1.45 8.74 7.18
N ILE A 109 -0.14 8.92 7.12
CA ILE A 109 0.80 7.81 7.25
C ILE A 109 1.38 7.90 8.65
N TRP A 110 1.34 6.81 9.41
CA TRP A 110 1.82 6.79 10.80
C TRP A 110 3.22 6.20 10.92
N HIS A 111 3.59 5.35 9.97
CA HIS A 111 4.91 4.73 9.84
C HIS A 111 5.15 4.44 8.36
N PRO A 112 6.41 4.44 7.86
CA PRO A 112 7.66 4.81 8.55
C PRO A 112 7.89 6.32 8.69
N GLN A 113 8.73 6.74 9.65
CA GLN A 113 9.08 8.15 9.86
C GLN A 113 10.23 8.64 8.98
N ILE A 114 11.13 7.73 8.62
CA ILE A 114 12.28 7.97 7.75
C ILE A 114 12.27 6.92 6.64
N ARG A 115 13.00 7.19 5.55
CA ARG A 115 13.13 6.26 4.44
C ARG A 115 13.61 4.90 4.92
N THR A 116 12.78 3.87 4.72
CA THR A 116 13.12 2.49 5.07
C THR A 116 13.72 1.77 3.87
N VAL A 117 14.85 1.10 4.05
CA VAL A 117 15.55 0.32 3.02
C VAL A 117 15.83 -1.09 3.54
N LYS A 118 15.86 -2.08 2.64
CA LYS A 118 16.17 -3.46 3.02
C LYS A 118 17.60 -3.62 3.56
N SER A 119 18.54 -2.93 2.93
CA SER A 119 19.96 -2.96 3.28
C SER A 119 20.62 -1.64 2.91
N ARG A 120 21.70 -1.30 3.62
CA ARG A 120 22.46 -0.09 3.33
C ARG A 120 23.38 -0.34 2.13
N SER A 121 23.12 0.37 1.04
CA SER A 121 23.92 0.34 -0.19
C SER A 121 24.66 1.68 -0.39
N ARG A 122 25.57 1.72 -1.37
CA ARG A 122 26.29 2.96 -1.74
C ARG A 122 25.35 4.12 -2.07
N ALA A 123 24.14 3.84 -2.57
CA ALA A 123 23.14 4.86 -2.89
C ALA A 123 22.68 5.67 -1.65
N TYR A 124 22.80 5.08 -0.45
CA TYR A 124 22.32 5.67 0.81
C TYR A 124 23.44 6.07 1.76
N ILE A 125 24.71 6.09 1.32
CA ILE A 125 25.88 6.29 2.20
C ILE A 125 25.82 7.62 2.98
N ASN A 126 25.28 8.67 2.37
CA ASN A 126 25.12 10.00 2.94
C ASN A 126 23.65 10.36 3.23
N GLN A 127 22.77 9.37 3.32
CA GLN A 127 21.34 9.58 3.57
C GLN A 127 20.95 9.03 4.94
N ASN A 128 20.06 9.73 5.63
CA ASN A 128 19.43 9.21 6.83
C ASN A 128 18.33 8.20 6.42
N VAL A 129 18.67 6.91 6.48
CA VAL A 129 17.75 5.80 6.17
C VAL A 129 17.70 4.80 7.31
N GLN A 130 16.51 4.27 7.57
CA GLN A 130 16.32 3.10 8.43
C GLN A 130 16.60 1.84 7.61
N VAL A 131 17.45 0.96 8.14
CA VAL A 131 17.62 -0.38 7.55
C VAL A 131 16.65 -1.31 8.27
N GLU A 132 15.75 -1.93 7.52
CA GLU A 132 14.79 -2.89 8.01
C GLU A 132 14.94 -4.19 7.22
N ALA A 133 15.37 -5.26 7.91
CA ALA A 133 15.59 -6.54 7.27
C ALA A 133 14.30 -7.35 7.15
N ASN A 134 13.28 -7.10 7.96
CA ASN A 134 12.01 -7.79 7.90
C ASN A 134 11.00 -7.02 7.01
N PRO A 135 10.55 -7.56 5.86
CA PRO A 135 9.58 -6.86 5.00
C PRO A 135 8.26 -6.53 5.68
N ASN A 136 7.82 -7.34 6.64
CA ASN A 136 6.62 -7.06 7.44
C ASN A 136 6.75 -5.73 8.17
N ASN A 137 7.89 -5.54 8.83
CA ASN A 137 8.24 -4.32 9.55
C ASN A 137 8.52 -3.12 8.65
N SER A 138 8.64 -3.27 7.32
CA SER A 138 8.67 -2.12 6.40
C SER A 138 7.29 -1.62 5.99
N SER A 139 6.22 -2.24 6.51
CA SER A 139 4.83 -1.86 6.27
C SER A 139 4.55 -0.40 6.60
N SER A 140 4.04 0.31 5.61
CA SER A 140 3.49 1.65 5.82
C SER A 140 2.14 1.53 6.51
N VAL A 141 2.00 2.14 7.68
CA VAL A 141 0.72 2.15 8.43
C VAL A 141 -0.13 3.31 7.94
N LEU A 142 -1.24 2.98 7.28
CA LEU A 142 -2.11 3.94 6.60
C LEU A 142 -3.38 4.17 7.41
N TYR A 143 -3.69 5.43 7.66
CA TYR A 143 -4.89 5.83 8.38
C TYR A 143 -5.74 6.75 7.51
N PHE A 144 -6.96 6.32 7.21
CA PHE A 144 -7.90 7.07 6.40
C PHE A 144 -9.04 7.64 7.24
N LYS A 145 -9.42 8.89 6.94
CA LYS A 145 -10.58 9.60 7.50
C LYS A 145 -11.50 10.02 6.37
N LEU A 146 -12.63 9.34 6.22
CA LEU A 146 -13.58 9.55 5.13
C LEU A 146 -15.01 9.57 5.67
N GLY A 147 -15.77 10.63 5.35
CA GLY A 147 -17.19 10.72 5.72
C GLY A 147 -17.47 10.65 7.22
N GLY A 148 -16.58 11.20 8.05
CA GLY A 148 -16.69 11.14 9.52
C GLY A 148 -16.37 9.77 10.13
N LYS A 149 -15.95 8.80 9.31
CA LYS A 149 -15.43 7.51 9.75
C LYS A 149 -13.93 7.42 9.51
N SER A 150 -13.29 6.50 10.18
CA SER A 150 -11.86 6.24 10.02
C SER A 150 -11.52 4.77 10.04
N ILE A 151 -10.48 4.42 9.30
CA ILE A 151 -9.99 3.05 9.16
C ILE A 151 -8.46 3.03 9.18
N LEU A 152 -7.88 2.05 9.86
CA LEU A 152 -6.44 1.84 10.00
C LEU A 152 -6.02 0.56 9.27
N PHE A 153 -5.02 0.67 8.39
CA PHE A 153 -4.37 -0.42 7.67
C PHE A 153 -2.93 -0.54 8.14
N PRO A 154 -2.64 -1.50 9.01
CA PRO A 154 -1.29 -1.70 9.52
C PRO A 154 -0.37 -2.42 8.51
N GLY A 155 -0.93 -3.06 7.47
CA GLY A 155 -0.17 -4.00 6.66
C GLY A 155 0.16 -5.23 7.50
N ASP A 156 1.40 -5.68 7.42
CA ASP A 156 1.89 -6.82 8.21
C ASP A 156 2.89 -6.38 9.27
N ILE A 157 2.88 -5.11 9.68
CA ILE A 157 3.78 -4.61 10.71
C ILE A 157 3.69 -5.46 11.99
N GLU A 158 4.84 -5.87 12.51
CA GLU A 158 4.93 -6.70 13.71
C GLU A 158 5.28 -5.84 14.92
N THR A 159 5.22 -6.44 16.11
CA THR A 159 5.38 -5.76 17.40
C THR A 159 6.60 -4.83 17.45
N GLU A 160 7.73 -5.27 16.90
CA GLU A 160 9.00 -4.50 16.91
C GLU A 160 8.84 -3.09 16.33
N ASN A 161 8.23 -2.96 15.14
CA ASN A 161 8.01 -1.64 14.55
C ASN A 161 6.67 -1.02 14.94
N TRP A 162 5.69 -1.83 15.33
CA TRP A 162 4.41 -1.34 15.86
C TRP A 162 4.61 -0.46 17.10
N ASP A 163 5.48 -0.88 18.01
CA ASP A 163 5.76 -0.16 19.26
C ASP A 163 6.49 1.18 19.03
N THR A 164 7.06 1.39 17.84
CA THR A 164 7.66 2.67 17.44
C THR A 164 6.63 3.72 17.00
N ILE A 165 5.38 3.32 16.80
CA ILE A 165 4.31 4.21 16.35
C ILE A 165 3.72 4.94 17.56
N HIS A 166 4.23 6.15 17.82
CA HIS A 166 3.75 7.00 18.90
C HIS A 166 2.28 7.42 18.74
N GLN A 167 1.76 7.37 17.51
CA GLN A 167 0.35 7.57 17.18
C GLN A 167 -0.52 6.37 17.55
N CYS A 168 -0.01 5.24 18.05
CA CYS A 168 -0.83 4.03 18.21
C CYS A 168 -1.51 3.92 19.59
N GLY A 169 -0.81 4.27 20.68
CA GLY A 169 -1.27 4.03 22.06
C GLY A 169 -2.69 4.53 22.39
N PRO A 170 -3.06 5.78 22.05
CA PRO A 170 -4.42 6.28 22.25
C PRO A 170 -5.37 6.09 21.06
N HIS A 171 -4.88 5.73 19.86
CA HIS A 171 -5.65 5.87 18.61
C HIS A 171 -6.20 4.57 18.02
N LEU A 172 -5.82 3.39 18.54
CA LEU A 172 -6.68 2.20 18.38
C LEU A 172 -8.09 2.44 18.95
N LYS A 173 -8.20 3.26 20.02
CA LYS A 173 -9.49 3.73 20.56
C LYS A 173 -10.20 4.77 19.68
N GLY A 174 -9.53 5.34 18.67
CA GLY A 174 -10.05 6.42 17.83
C GLY A 174 -10.43 6.02 16.41
N SER A 175 -9.98 4.85 15.93
CA SER A 175 -10.39 4.30 14.64
C SER A 175 -11.78 3.66 14.72
N ASN A 176 -12.61 3.85 13.69
CA ASN A 176 -13.89 3.14 13.61
C ASN A 176 -13.72 1.70 13.13
N TYR A 177 -12.71 1.47 12.29
CA TYR A 177 -12.37 0.17 11.74
C TYR A 177 -10.86 -0.06 11.86
N PHE A 178 -10.49 -1.29 12.18
CA PHE A 178 -9.10 -1.72 12.28
C PHE A 178 -8.95 -3.00 11.47
N MET A 179 -8.04 -3.00 10.51
CA MET A 179 -7.60 -4.23 9.88
C MET A 179 -6.57 -4.91 10.77
N ILE A 180 -6.72 -6.22 10.97
CA ILE A 180 -5.75 -7.00 11.74
C ILE A 180 -4.41 -6.95 10.99
N SER A 181 -3.33 -6.81 11.75
CA SER A 181 -1.98 -6.81 11.20
C SER A 181 -1.52 -8.25 10.98
N HIS A 182 -0.99 -8.54 9.79
CA HIS A 182 -0.42 -9.84 9.44
C HIS A 182 -1.39 -11.02 9.56
N HIS A 183 -2.53 -10.89 8.87
CA HIS A 183 -3.63 -11.88 8.81
C HIS A 183 -4.26 -12.19 10.17
#